data_AF-V6K8I9-F1
#
_entry.id   AF-V6K8I9-F1
#
_cell.length_a   1.000
_cell.length_b   1.000
_cell.length_c   1.000
_cell.angle_alpha   90.00
_cell.angle_beta   90.00
_cell.angle_gamma   90.00
#
_symmetry.space_group_name_H-M   'P 1'
#
loop_
_entity.id
_entity.type
_entity.pdbx_description
1 polymer ?
#
loop_
_entity_poly.entity_id
_entity_poly.type
_entity_poly.pdbx_seq_one_letter_code
_entity_poly.pdbx_strand_id
1 'polypeptide(L)'
;WEARPSWRHPGFRRHPDGELAVTALDVNAAYLSAMKTWLPIGKLTHAAGGEHDRKRAGVHLVTPPAWEHPHLPSPMGDREETGPVWVTEPTLRLLLRLAGPKHRLMAPPVIHESWTSSATETFLDSLRQLLAGARADALEASDDVTAAYVKAMYSKFVSTLGESSHNREIVRPDWMHLIRSQAFANLWSRAHKAHQAG
;
A
#
# COMPACT_ATOMS: atom_id res chain seq x y z
N TRP A 1 -1.39 -12.09 0.42
CA TRP A 1 -2.09 -10.87 0.86
C TRP A 1 -1.30 -9.58 0.73
N GLU A 2 0.03 -9.59 0.57
CA GLU A 2 0.79 -8.37 0.28
C GLU A 2 1.37 -8.44 -1.13
N ALA A 3 1.00 -7.49 -1.98
CA ALA A 3 1.72 -7.21 -3.21
C ALA A 3 3.10 -6.68 -2.81
N ARG A 4 4.14 -7.52 -2.91
CA ARG A 4 5.53 -7.07 -2.83
C ARG A 4 6.03 -6.92 -4.26
N PRO A 5 6.10 -5.69 -4.79
CA PRO A 5 6.56 -5.53 -6.17
C PRO A 5 8.07 -5.80 -6.21
N SER A 6 8.43 -6.90 -6.85
CA SER A 6 9.73 -7.01 -7.52
C SER A 6 9.56 -6.72 -9.01
N TRP A 7 8.67 -5.79 -9.37
CA TRP A 7 8.36 -5.51 -10.76
C TRP A 7 9.55 -4.87 -11.46
N ARG A 8 9.90 -5.44 -12.62
CA ARG A 8 10.91 -4.93 -13.54
C ARG A 8 10.25 -4.77 -14.90
N HIS A 9 10.49 -3.64 -15.56
CA HIS A 9 9.97 -3.41 -16.89
C HIS A 9 10.56 -4.44 -17.88
N PRO A 10 9.75 -5.18 -18.66
CA PRO A 10 10.23 -6.26 -19.52
C PRO A 10 11.26 -5.81 -20.57
N GLY A 11 11.13 -4.57 -21.04
CA GLY A 11 12.02 -3.97 -22.05
C GLY A 11 13.31 -3.34 -21.50
N PHE A 12 13.46 -3.21 -20.18
CA PHE A 12 14.66 -2.61 -19.57
C PHE A 12 15.47 -3.67 -18.84
N ARG A 13 16.60 -4.07 -19.44
CA ARG A 13 17.61 -4.90 -18.78
C ARG A 13 18.81 -4.02 -18.43
N ARG A 14 19.37 -4.23 -17.23
CA ARG A 14 20.65 -3.66 -16.84
C ARG A 14 21.74 -4.32 -17.69
N HIS A 15 22.12 -3.70 -18.80
CA HIS A 15 23.31 -4.11 -19.56
C HIS A 15 24.54 -3.44 -18.93
N PRO A 16 25.69 -4.13 -18.82
CA PRO A 16 26.92 -3.54 -18.29
C PRO A 16 27.35 -2.26 -19.04
N ASP A 17 26.99 -2.18 -20.33
CA ASP A 17 27.45 -1.15 -21.27
C ASP A 17 26.31 -0.27 -21.81
N GLY A 18 25.09 -0.42 -21.29
CA GLY A 18 23.89 0.29 -21.78
C GLY A 18 23.51 1.51 -20.92
N GLU A 19 22.82 2.49 -21.51
CA GLU A 19 22.26 3.61 -20.76
C GLU A 19 21.33 3.12 -19.63
N LEU A 20 21.52 3.68 -18.44
CA LEU A 20 20.81 3.27 -17.23
C LEU A 20 19.42 3.94 -17.21
N ALA A 21 18.47 3.37 -17.97
CA ALA A 21 17.06 3.73 -17.85
C ALA A 21 16.53 3.32 -16.46
N VAL A 22 15.67 4.13 -15.83
CA VAL A 22 15.19 3.95 -14.44
C VAL A 22 14.82 2.48 -14.15
N THR A 23 15.63 1.80 -13.32
CA THR A 23 15.48 0.35 -13.07
C THR A 23 14.72 0.01 -11.78
N ALA A 24 14.45 0.98 -10.91
CA ALA A 24 13.77 0.78 -9.63
C ALA A 24 13.08 2.07 -9.16
N LEU A 25 11.89 1.91 -8.55
CA LEU A 25 11.17 2.99 -7.88
C LEU A 25 11.06 2.64 -6.39
N ASP A 26 11.71 3.44 -5.55
CA ASP A 26 11.54 3.39 -4.09
C ASP A 26 10.93 4.70 -3.59
N VAL A 27 10.05 4.61 -2.59
CA VAL A 27 9.44 5.79 -1.98
C VAL A 27 10.08 6.04 -0.63
N ASN A 28 10.81 7.15 -0.54
CA ASN A 28 11.30 7.65 0.73
C ASN A 28 10.16 7.73 1.76
N ALA A 29 10.37 7.10 2.92
CA ALA A 29 9.43 7.05 4.04
C ALA A 29 8.03 6.50 3.65
N ALA A 30 7.98 5.47 2.80
CA ALA A 30 6.74 4.85 2.33
C ALA A 30 5.73 4.54 3.44
N TYR A 31 6.17 3.88 4.52
CA TYR A 31 5.29 3.56 5.66
C TYR A 31 4.80 4.79 6.41
N LEU A 32 5.65 5.80 6.58
CA LEU A 32 5.24 7.04 7.23
C LEU A 32 4.14 7.75 6.43
N SER A 33 4.27 7.79 5.09
CA SER A 33 3.20 8.33 4.24
C SER A 33 1.92 7.49 4.30
N ALA A 34 2.05 6.17 4.46
CA ALA A 34 0.96 5.22 4.46
C ALA A 34 0.19 5.14 5.80
N MET A 35 0.74 5.68 6.89
CA MET A 35 0.02 5.84 8.16
C MET A 35 -1.24 6.70 8.05
N LYS A 36 -1.36 7.48 6.97
CA LYS A 36 -2.56 8.25 6.60
C LYS A 36 -3.64 7.38 5.91
N THR A 37 -3.59 6.07 6.05
CA THR A 37 -4.63 5.18 5.52
C THR A 37 -5.85 5.19 6.43
N TRP A 38 -7.02 4.88 5.88
CA TRP A 38 -8.23 4.66 6.67
C TRP A 38 -8.10 3.36 7.48
N LEU A 39 -8.11 3.47 8.80
CA LEU A 39 -7.97 2.35 9.73
C LEU A 39 -9.30 2.02 10.40
N PRO A 40 -9.71 0.74 10.45
CA PRO A 40 -10.93 0.32 11.14
C PRO A 40 -10.81 0.50 12.67
N ILE A 41 -11.78 1.16 13.31
CA ILE A 41 -11.72 1.47 14.75
C ILE A 41 -12.32 0.34 15.61
N GLY A 42 -13.22 -0.46 15.04
CA GLY A 42 -13.97 -1.48 15.77
C GLY A 42 -13.72 -2.90 15.27
N LYS A 43 -14.49 -3.84 15.84
CA LYS A 43 -14.55 -5.21 15.34
C LYS A 43 -15.06 -5.21 13.90
N LEU A 44 -14.35 -5.93 13.03
CA LEU A 44 -14.80 -6.12 11.66
C LEU A 44 -16.10 -6.93 11.65
N THR A 45 -17.09 -6.46 10.91
CA THR A 45 -18.35 -7.17 10.69
C THR A 45 -18.38 -7.69 9.27
N HIS A 46 -18.84 -8.94 9.13
CA HIS A 46 -19.02 -9.56 7.83
C HIS A 46 -20.19 -8.93 7.06
N ALA A 47 -20.01 -8.78 5.76
CA ALA A 47 -21.07 -8.46 4.82
C ALA A 47 -20.88 -9.29 3.55
N ALA A 48 -21.89 -10.08 3.20
CA ALA A 48 -21.90 -10.92 2.00
C ALA A 48 -22.37 -10.18 0.73
N GLY A 49 -22.74 -8.90 0.85
CA GLY A 49 -23.10 -8.07 -0.30
C GLY A 49 -21.82 -7.56 -0.97
N GLY A 50 -21.67 -7.81 -2.27
CA GLY A 50 -20.55 -7.34 -3.10
C GLY A 50 -20.47 -5.82 -3.29
N GLU A 51 -20.98 -5.04 -2.34
CA GLU A 51 -21.00 -3.59 -2.37
C GLU A 51 -19.78 -3.01 -1.64
N HIS A 52 -19.23 -1.92 -2.19
CA HIS A 52 -18.14 -1.19 -1.55
C HIS A 52 -18.65 0.04 -0.81
N ASP A 53 -18.56 0.04 0.52
CA ASP A 53 -18.81 1.24 1.34
C ASP A 53 -17.52 2.05 1.54
N ARG A 54 -17.47 3.22 0.91
CA ARG A 54 -16.33 4.14 0.97
C ARG A 54 -16.05 4.71 2.36
N LYS A 55 -16.96 4.60 3.33
CA LYS A 55 -16.78 5.06 4.72
C LYS A 55 -16.22 3.97 5.64
N ARG A 56 -16.08 2.74 5.14
CA ARG A 56 -15.60 1.59 5.90
C ARG A 56 -14.21 1.17 5.42
N ALA A 57 -13.49 0.49 6.29
CA ALA A 57 -12.20 -0.11 5.96
C ALA A 57 -12.09 -1.50 6.59
N GLY A 58 -11.23 -2.32 6.01
CA GLY A 58 -11.02 -3.70 6.40
C GLY A 58 -10.51 -4.50 5.21
N VAL A 59 -11.10 -5.66 5.01
CA VAL A 59 -10.69 -6.58 3.94
C VAL A 59 -11.86 -7.09 3.11
N HIS A 60 -11.59 -7.44 1.86
CA HIS A 60 -12.58 -7.78 0.84
C HIS A 60 -12.14 -8.99 0.04
N LEU A 61 -13.04 -9.96 -0.16
CA LEU A 61 -12.82 -11.05 -1.08
C LEU A 61 -13.26 -10.57 -2.46
N VAL A 62 -12.32 -10.53 -3.41
CA VAL A 62 -12.55 -9.99 -4.75
C VAL A 62 -11.96 -10.91 -5.81
N THR A 63 -12.56 -10.93 -7.00
CA THR A 63 -11.92 -11.45 -8.20
C THR A 63 -11.45 -10.27 -9.04
N PRO A 64 -10.14 -9.97 -9.08
CA PRO A 64 -9.61 -8.97 -9.99
C PRO A 64 -9.66 -9.51 -11.42
N PRO A 65 -9.90 -8.66 -12.44
CA PRO A 65 -9.75 -9.07 -13.83
C PRO A 65 -8.27 -9.28 -14.18
N ALA A 66 -8.02 -9.82 -15.37
CA ALA A 66 -6.67 -9.95 -15.91
C ALA A 66 -5.97 -8.59 -16.00
N TRP A 67 -4.68 -8.57 -15.72
CA TRP A 67 -3.83 -7.39 -15.88
C TRP A 67 -3.08 -7.45 -17.21
N GLU A 68 -3.47 -6.59 -18.15
CA GLU A 68 -2.98 -6.61 -19.54
C GLU A 68 -1.90 -5.55 -19.83
N HIS A 69 -1.37 -4.89 -18.79
CA HIS A 69 -0.42 -3.78 -18.93
C HIS A 69 0.98 -4.20 -18.45
N PRO A 70 1.78 -4.91 -19.26
CA PRO A 70 3.10 -5.41 -18.86
C PRO A 70 4.12 -4.28 -18.61
N HIS A 71 3.86 -3.09 -19.15
CA HIS A 71 4.67 -1.89 -18.99
C HIS A 71 4.39 -1.13 -17.67
N LEU A 72 3.39 -1.58 -16.89
CA LEU A 72 3.07 -1.06 -15.57
C LEU A 72 3.12 -2.18 -14.53
N PRO A 73 3.47 -1.87 -13.26
CA PRO A 73 3.37 -2.84 -12.19
C PRO A 73 1.91 -3.27 -12.02
N SER A 74 1.68 -4.58 -11.87
CA SER A 74 0.36 -5.10 -11.52
C SER A 74 -0.08 -4.54 -10.16
N PRO A 75 -1.31 -4.02 -10.03
CA PRO A 75 -1.85 -3.59 -8.74
C PRO A 75 -2.02 -4.74 -7.73
N MET A 76 -1.91 -5.98 -8.20
CA MET A 76 -1.93 -7.20 -7.38
C MET A 76 -0.53 -7.73 -7.06
N GLY A 77 0.53 -7.03 -7.48
CA GLY A 77 1.92 -7.49 -7.38
C GLY A 77 2.19 -8.69 -8.28
N ASP A 78 3.18 -9.51 -7.89
CA ASP A 78 3.67 -10.67 -8.65
C ASP A 78 2.77 -11.92 -8.47
N ARG A 79 1.45 -11.73 -8.33
CA ARG A 79 0.49 -12.83 -8.17
C ARG A 79 0.28 -13.55 -9.50
N GLU A 80 0.48 -14.87 -9.50
CA GLU A 80 0.25 -15.74 -10.66
C GLU A 80 -1.12 -16.45 -10.61
N GLU A 81 -1.65 -16.71 -9.42
CA GLU A 81 -2.91 -17.44 -9.26
C GLU A 81 -4.15 -16.63 -9.69
N THR A 82 -5.01 -17.24 -10.50
CA THR A 82 -6.33 -16.71 -10.85
C THR A 82 -7.36 -16.92 -9.74
N GLY A 83 -8.49 -16.21 -9.80
CA GLY A 83 -9.65 -16.45 -8.96
C GLY A 83 -9.80 -15.49 -7.75
N PRO A 84 -10.76 -15.77 -6.86
CA PRO A 84 -11.03 -14.94 -5.69
C PRO A 84 -9.81 -14.84 -4.79
N VAL A 85 -9.49 -13.60 -4.42
CA VAL A 85 -8.40 -13.26 -3.53
C VAL A 85 -8.83 -12.14 -2.62
N TRP A 86 -8.19 -12.14 -1.48
CA TRP A 86 -8.65 -11.53 -0.29
C TRP A 86 -7.67 -10.35 -0.15
N VAL A 87 -8.19 -9.13 -0.21
CA VAL A 87 -7.42 -7.88 -0.38
C VAL A 87 -7.82 -6.86 0.67
N THR A 88 -6.89 -5.96 1.01
CA THR A 88 -7.16 -4.87 1.96
C THR A 88 -7.87 -3.70 1.27
N GLU A 89 -8.50 -2.84 2.07
CA GLU A 89 -9.18 -1.63 1.61
C GLU A 89 -8.31 -0.75 0.67
N PRO A 90 -7.02 -0.47 0.95
CA PRO A 90 -6.18 0.31 0.03
C PRO A 90 -5.99 -0.35 -1.34
N THR A 91 -5.84 -1.69 -1.38
CA THR A 91 -5.72 -2.43 -2.64
C THR A 91 -7.03 -2.40 -3.41
N LEU A 92 -8.17 -2.63 -2.74
CA LEU A 92 -9.49 -2.51 -3.40
C LEU A 92 -9.70 -1.10 -3.98
N ARG A 93 -9.40 -0.04 -3.22
CA ARG A 93 -9.48 1.34 -3.71
C ARG A 93 -8.55 1.61 -4.88
N LEU A 94 -7.37 1.00 -4.90
CA LEU A 94 -6.48 1.07 -6.06
C LEU A 94 -7.17 0.43 -7.27
N LEU A 95 -7.60 -0.82 -7.18
CA LEU A 95 -8.27 -1.55 -8.28
C LEU A 95 -9.47 -0.76 -8.83
N LEU A 96 -10.36 -0.28 -7.96
CA LEU A 96 -11.51 0.54 -8.35
C LEU A 96 -11.11 1.85 -9.02
N ARG A 97 -10.01 2.48 -8.57
CA ARG A 97 -9.47 3.69 -9.21
C ARG A 97 -8.94 3.40 -10.61
N LEU A 98 -8.26 2.27 -10.80
CA LEU A 98 -7.70 1.87 -12.10
C LEU A 98 -8.79 1.50 -13.11
N ALA A 99 -9.87 0.89 -12.61
CA ALA A 99 -11.06 0.61 -13.41
C ALA A 99 -11.92 1.85 -13.68
N GLY A 100 -11.81 2.87 -12.83
CA GLY A 100 -12.58 4.10 -12.93
C GLY A 100 -12.31 4.90 -14.21
N PRO A 101 -13.21 5.85 -14.54
CA PRO A 101 -13.24 6.55 -15.83
C PRO A 101 -11.98 7.35 -16.15
N LYS A 102 -11.20 7.71 -15.12
CA LYS A 102 -9.94 8.45 -15.24
C LYS A 102 -8.80 7.62 -15.83
N HIS A 103 -8.74 6.33 -15.50
CA HIS A 103 -7.64 5.45 -15.85
C HIS A 103 -8.04 4.42 -16.90
N ARG A 104 -9.20 3.75 -16.73
CA ARG A 104 -9.73 2.72 -17.64
C ARG A 104 -8.71 1.65 -18.02
N LEU A 105 -7.83 1.29 -17.06
CA LEU A 105 -6.77 0.30 -17.30
C LEU A 105 -7.27 -1.13 -17.15
N MET A 106 -8.39 -1.35 -16.47
CA MET A 106 -8.93 -2.69 -16.22
C MET A 106 -10.43 -2.63 -16.01
N ALA A 107 -11.11 -3.78 -16.07
CA ALA A 107 -12.49 -3.87 -15.61
C ALA A 107 -12.56 -3.68 -14.07
N PRO A 108 -13.72 -3.30 -13.51
CA PRO A 108 -13.91 -3.30 -12.07
C PRO A 108 -13.72 -4.73 -11.49
N PRO A 109 -13.05 -4.89 -10.33
CA PRO A 109 -13.01 -6.19 -9.66
C PRO A 109 -14.42 -6.59 -9.20
N VAL A 110 -14.72 -7.88 -9.24
CA VAL A 110 -15.94 -8.43 -8.64
C VAL A 110 -15.71 -8.54 -7.14
N ILE A 111 -16.53 -7.89 -6.32
CA ILE A 111 -16.48 -8.01 -4.86
C ILE A 111 -17.49 -9.07 -4.44
N HIS A 112 -17.06 -10.04 -3.64
CA HIS A 112 -17.90 -11.14 -3.18
C HIS A 112 -18.40 -10.92 -1.76
N GLU A 113 -17.49 -10.54 -0.86
CA GLU A 113 -17.80 -10.30 0.54
C GLU A 113 -16.74 -9.42 1.19
N SER A 114 -17.03 -8.92 2.39
CA SER A 114 -16.10 -8.09 3.14
C SER A 114 -16.18 -8.31 4.64
N TRP A 115 -15.07 -8.02 5.33
CA TRP A 115 -14.99 -7.84 6.77
C TRP A 115 -14.50 -6.43 7.02
N THR A 116 -15.41 -5.53 7.41
CA THR A 116 -15.10 -4.10 7.55
C THR A 116 -15.71 -3.52 8.82
N SER A 117 -15.19 -2.38 9.27
CA SER A 117 -15.84 -1.54 10.28
C SER A 117 -15.82 -0.07 9.85
N SER A 118 -16.47 0.80 10.61
CA SER A 118 -16.22 2.24 10.54
C SER A 118 -14.72 2.51 10.67
N ALA A 119 -14.24 3.47 9.88
CA ALA A 119 -12.82 3.76 9.76
C ALA A 119 -12.51 5.24 9.97
N THR A 120 -11.27 5.54 10.31
CA THR A 120 -10.75 6.91 10.38
C THR A 120 -9.36 7.00 9.74
N GLU A 121 -9.09 8.14 9.12
CA GLU A 121 -7.77 8.51 8.60
C GLU A 121 -6.87 9.14 9.68
N THR A 122 -7.46 9.58 10.81
CA THR A 122 -6.75 10.42 11.79
C THR A 122 -6.07 9.65 12.92
N PHE A 123 -6.29 8.34 13.02
CA PHE A 123 -5.84 7.55 14.18
C PHE A 123 -4.34 7.65 14.43
N LEU A 124 -3.53 7.55 13.37
CA LEU A 124 -2.06 7.63 13.46
C LEU A 124 -1.53 9.01 13.08
N ASP A 125 -2.38 10.02 12.88
CA ASP A 125 -1.95 11.26 12.24
C ASP A 125 -1.00 12.08 13.13
N SER A 126 -1.26 12.18 14.43
CA SER A 126 -0.36 12.87 15.35
C SER A 126 1.01 12.18 15.43
N LEU A 127 1.06 10.85 15.54
CA LEU A 127 2.30 10.07 15.52
C LEU A 127 3.05 10.28 14.19
N ARG A 128 2.32 10.22 13.07
CA ARG A 128 2.87 10.45 11.73
C ARG A 128 3.48 11.83 11.60
N GLN A 129 2.79 12.88 12.03
CA GLN A 129 3.26 14.25 11.97
C GLN A 129 4.53 14.44 12.81
N LEU A 130 4.54 13.90 14.03
CA LEU A 130 5.70 13.96 14.92
C LEU A 130 6.94 13.29 14.31
N LEU A 131 6.79 12.07 13.80
CA LEU A 131 7.89 11.33 13.17
C LEU A 131 8.32 11.97 11.84
N ALA A 132 7.40 12.58 11.10
CA ALA A 132 7.72 13.34 9.90
C ALA A 132 8.53 14.60 10.21
N GLY A 133 8.15 15.35 11.25
CA GLY A 133 8.89 16.51 11.75
C GLY A 133 10.30 16.11 12.19
N ALA A 134 10.41 15.15 13.11
CA ALA A 134 11.71 14.68 13.60
C ALA A 134 12.64 14.18 12.47
N ARG A 135 12.08 13.51 11.45
CA ARG A 135 12.86 13.10 10.28
C ARG A 135 13.28 14.30 9.42
N ALA A 136 12.42 15.29 9.23
CA ALA A 136 12.73 16.48 8.45
C ALA A 136 13.86 17.29 9.11
N ASP A 137 13.75 17.52 10.43
CA ASP A 137 14.76 18.23 11.21
C ASP A 137 16.12 17.52 11.16
N ALA A 138 16.14 16.18 11.29
CA ALA A 138 17.35 15.39 11.19
C ALA A 138 18.01 15.48 9.80
N LEU A 139 17.22 15.49 8.72
CA LEU A 139 17.76 15.65 7.37
C LEU A 139 18.31 17.06 7.13
N GLU A 140 17.64 18.10 7.66
CA GLU A 140 18.12 19.47 7.56
C GLU A 140 19.45 19.65 8.30
N ALA A 141 19.60 19.01 9.47
CA ALA A 141 20.82 19.01 10.25
C ALA A 141 21.93 18.07 9.70
N SER A 142 21.66 17.30 8.63
CA SER A 142 22.54 16.22 8.17
C SER A 142 22.89 15.20 9.26
N ASP A 143 21.96 14.95 10.19
CA ASP A 143 22.05 13.95 11.25
C ASP A 143 21.53 12.60 10.75
N ASP A 144 22.43 11.85 10.13
CA ASP A 144 22.14 10.52 9.58
C ASP A 144 21.73 9.51 10.67
N VAL A 145 22.23 9.67 11.89
CA VAL A 145 21.93 8.76 13.00
C VAL A 145 20.46 8.93 13.40
N THR A 146 20.02 10.15 13.67
CA THR A 146 18.62 10.42 14.02
C THR A 146 17.69 10.04 12.86
N ALA A 147 18.04 10.37 11.62
CA ALA A 147 17.25 9.99 10.46
C ALA A 147 17.09 8.45 10.33
N ALA A 148 18.15 7.69 10.59
CA ALA A 148 18.12 6.23 10.60
C ALA A 148 17.27 5.67 11.75
N TYR A 149 17.40 6.23 12.96
CA TYR A 149 16.59 5.82 14.11
C TYR A 149 15.10 6.08 13.89
N VAL A 150 14.71 7.28 13.44
CA VAL A 150 13.31 7.60 13.13
C VAL A 150 12.76 6.65 12.06
N LYS A 151 13.57 6.31 11.05
CA LYS A 151 13.22 5.29 10.06
C LYS A 151 12.98 3.92 10.66
N ALA A 152 13.86 3.48 11.54
CA ALA A 152 13.72 2.21 12.25
C ALA A 152 12.45 2.21 13.13
N MET A 153 12.14 3.31 13.81
CA MET A 153 10.97 3.45 14.68
C MET A 153 9.65 3.21 13.93
N TYR A 154 9.37 3.95 12.86
CA TYR A 154 8.10 3.75 12.14
C TYR A 154 8.03 2.39 11.45
N SER A 155 9.18 1.87 10.98
CA SER A 155 9.23 0.56 10.33
C SER A 155 8.94 -0.56 11.33
N LYS A 156 9.54 -0.47 12.52
CA LYS A 156 9.31 -1.41 13.61
C LYS A 156 7.88 -1.34 14.09
N PHE A 157 7.35 -0.14 14.36
CA PHE A 157 5.96 0.06 14.77
C PHE A 157 4.98 -0.63 13.83
N VAL A 158 5.06 -0.39 12.52
CA VAL A 158 4.19 -1.05 11.53
C VAL A 158 4.37 -2.57 11.54
N SER A 159 5.60 -3.07 11.67
CA SER A 159 5.85 -4.52 11.74
C SER A 159 5.32 -5.19 13.01
N THR A 160 5.24 -4.46 14.12
CA THR A 160 4.82 -4.99 15.44
C THR A 160 3.37 -4.68 15.80
N LEU A 161 2.65 -3.96 14.94
CA LEU A 161 1.20 -3.72 15.08
C LEU A 161 0.37 -4.98 14.80
N GLY A 162 0.90 -5.96 14.05
CA GLY A 162 0.21 -7.19 13.74
C GLY A 162 0.20 -8.17 14.91
N GLU A 163 0.88 -9.29 14.75
CA GLU A 163 1.21 -10.19 15.86
C GLU A 163 2.67 -9.98 16.25
N SER A 164 2.91 -9.73 17.53
CA SER A 164 4.25 -9.56 18.07
C SER A 164 4.32 -10.16 19.46
N SER A 165 5.31 -11.00 19.72
CA SER A 165 5.61 -11.50 21.07
C SER A 165 6.03 -10.39 22.03
N HIS A 166 6.49 -9.24 21.49
CA HIS A 166 7.04 -8.10 22.22
C HIS A 166 6.03 -6.96 22.41
N ASN A 167 5.00 -6.84 21.56
CA ASN A 167 3.96 -5.83 21.66
C ASN A 167 2.61 -6.52 21.85
N ARG A 168 2.14 -6.56 23.10
CA ARG A 168 0.86 -7.17 23.48
C ARG A 168 -0.24 -6.12 23.72
N GLU A 169 0.11 -4.85 23.72
CA GLU A 169 -0.83 -3.75 23.99
C GLU A 169 -1.69 -3.44 22.76
N ILE A 170 -1.13 -3.60 21.56
CA ILE A 170 -1.85 -3.40 20.29
C ILE A 170 -1.62 -4.61 19.38
N VAL A 171 -2.69 -5.37 19.14
CA VAL A 171 -2.72 -6.52 18.23
C VAL A 171 -3.76 -6.27 17.14
N ARG A 172 -3.32 -5.65 16.04
CA ARG A 172 -4.12 -5.21 14.90
C ARG A 172 -3.47 -5.66 13.57
N PRO A 173 -3.50 -6.97 13.25
CA PRO A 173 -2.96 -7.50 12.00
C PRO A 173 -3.60 -6.88 10.77
N ASP A 174 -4.88 -6.52 10.86
CA ASP A 174 -5.59 -5.77 9.84
C ASP A 174 -4.91 -4.41 9.58
N TRP A 175 -4.60 -3.62 10.62
CA TRP A 175 -3.93 -2.33 10.45
C TRP A 175 -2.56 -2.46 9.80
N MET A 176 -1.77 -3.44 10.22
CA MET A 176 -0.46 -3.71 9.61
C MET A 176 -0.61 -3.95 8.09
N HIS A 177 -1.54 -4.82 7.68
CA HIS A 177 -1.74 -5.12 6.26
C HIS A 177 -2.31 -3.93 5.48
N LEU A 178 -3.20 -3.13 6.09
CA LEU A 178 -3.74 -1.92 5.46
C LEU A 178 -2.63 -0.89 5.23
N ILE A 179 -1.78 -0.60 6.22
CA ILE A 179 -0.67 0.36 6.07
C ILE A 179 0.32 -0.12 5.00
N ARG A 180 0.68 -1.41 4.98
CA ARG A 180 1.59 -1.95 3.97
C ARG A 180 1.00 -1.86 2.56
N SER A 181 -0.28 -2.19 2.42
CA SER A 181 -0.98 -2.09 1.13
C SER A 181 -1.14 -0.65 0.66
N GLN A 182 -1.33 0.30 1.59
CA GLN A 182 -1.37 1.73 1.26
C GLN A 182 0.00 2.24 0.78
N ALA A 183 1.10 1.79 1.40
CA ALA A 183 2.45 2.11 0.93
C ALA A 183 2.66 1.64 -0.51
N PHE A 184 2.19 0.42 -0.83
CA PHE A 184 2.20 -0.10 -2.19
C PHE A 184 1.33 0.74 -3.15
N ALA A 185 0.08 1.07 -2.79
CA ALA A 185 -0.80 1.88 -3.63
C ALA A 185 -0.23 3.30 -3.90
N ASN A 186 0.47 3.87 -2.92
CA ASN A 186 1.18 5.14 -3.07
C ASN A 186 2.34 5.01 -4.08
N LEU A 187 3.14 3.95 -3.99
CA LEU A 187 4.21 3.65 -4.94
C LEU A 187 3.66 3.43 -6.35
N TRP A 188 2.59 2.65 -6.50
CA TRP A 188 1.93 2.42 -7.79
C TRP A 188 1.52 3.75 -8.45
N SER A 189 0.95 4.66 -7.67
CA SER A 189 0.54 5.99 -8.16
C SER A 189 1.72 6.82 -8.66
N ARG A 190 2.92 6.64 -8.10
CA ARG A 190 4.16 7.27 -8.60
C ARG A 190 4.68 6.59 -9.86
N ALA A 191 4.66 5.26 -9.90
CA ALA A 191 5.04 4.49 -11.09
C ALA A 191 4.20 4.87 -12.31
N HIS A 192 2.89 4.98 -12.13
CA HIS A 192 2.00 5.41 -13.21
C HIS A 192 2.28 6.85 -13.66
N LYS A 193 2.55 7.78 -12.73
CA LYS A 193 2.93 9.16 -13.08
C LYS A 193 4.25 9.21 -13.85
N ALA A 194 5.25 8.43 -13.44
CA ALA A 194 6.51 8.32 -14.15
C ALA A 194 6.27 7.80 -15.57
N HIS A 195 5.51 6.71 -15.72
CA HIS A 195 5.15 6.17 -17.04
C HIS A 195 4.44 7.19 -17.95
N GLN A 196 3.56 8.03 -17.39
CA GLN A 196 2.88 9.09 -18.14
C GLN A 196 3.80 10.24 -18.56
N ALA A 197 4.95 10.42 -17.90
CA ALA A 197 5.91 11.47 -18.20
C ALA A 197 6.92 11.08 -19.29
N GLY A 198 6.93 9.81 -19.72
CA GLY A 198 7.95 9.22 -20.60
C GLY A 198 9.14 8.67 -19.83
#